data_AF-A0A8T3WAH5-F1
#
_entry.id   AF-A0A8T3WAH5-F1
#
_cell.length_a   1.000
_cell.length_b   1.000
_cell.length_c   1.000
_cell.angle_alpha   90.00
_cell.angle_beta   90.00
_cell.angle_gamma   90.00
#
_symmetry.space_group_name_H-M   'P 1'
#
loop_
_entity.id
_entity.type
_entity.pdbx_description
1 polymer ?
#
loop_
_entity_poly.entity_id
_entity_poly.type
_entity_poly.pdbx_seq_one_letter_code
_entity_poly.pdbx_strand_id
1 'polypeptide(L)'
;MEEQKQQELMFKLAMYEQQIKQLNEQLEAVEKAIADSSSLSLNLENLKNGKEKEIVASIGKGIFARAKLISEELLVDIGGKNIVKKSIPEAQKLIGSQVNKLSEIKFEIEKNLEAMNSELMKMFLEAQEKQ
;
A
#
# COMPACT_ATOMS: atom_id res chain seq x y z
N MET A 1 8.89 19.49 -40.83
CA MET A 1 9.40 18.18 -40.36
C MET A 1 9.97 18.27 -38.94
N GLU A 2 10.77 19.29 -38.60
CA GLU A 2 11.26 19.51 -37.23
C GLU A 2 10.15 19.85 -36.22
N GLU A 3 9.21 20.73 -36.60
CA GLU A 3 8.08 21.14 -35.75
C GLU A 3 7.15 19.97 -35.36
N GLN A 4 6.88 19.05 -36.30
CA GLN A 4 6.07 17.85 -36.05
C GLN A 4 6.78 16.88 -35.10
N LYS A 5 8.09 16.69 -35.24
CA LYS A 5 8.88 15.83 -34.33
C LYS A 5 8.94 16.41 -32.92
N GLN A 6 9.03 17.73 -32.80
CA GLN A 6 9.03 18.42 -31.50
C GLN A 6 7.66 18.32 -30.81
N GLN A 7 6.56 18.45 -31.56
CA GLN A 7 5.21 18.22 -31.03
C GLN A 7 4.99 16.78 -30.57
N GLU A 8 5.47 15.80 -31.35
CA GLU A 8 5.37 14.38 -30.98
C GLU A 8 6.16 14.06 -29.70
N LEU A 9 7.35 14.65 -29.55
CA LEU A 9 8.16 14.54 -28.34
C LEU A 9 7.44 15.12 -27.12
N MET A 10 6.91 16.35 -27.23
CA MET A 10 6.16 16.99 -26.14
C MET A 10 4.93 16.17 -25.73
N PHE A 11 4.21 15.60 -26.70
CA PHE A 11 3.07 14.74 -26.42
C PHE A 11 3.47 13.48 -25.65
N LYS A 12 4.54 12.79 -26.08
CA LYS A 12 5.07 11.61 -25.38
C LYS A 12 5.50 11.94 -23.96
N LEU A 13 6.22 13.04 -23.75
CA LEU A 13 6.64 13.48 -22.41
C LEU A 13 5.45 13.70 -21.49
N ALA A 14 4.42 14.40 -21.96
CA ALA A 14 3.20 14.63 -21.18
C ALA A 14 2.50 13.31 -20.79
N MET A 15 2.47 12.33 -21.70
CA MET A 15 1.91 11.01 -21.39
C MET A 15 2.72 10.27 -20.32
N TYR A 16 4.05 10.27 -20.42
CA TYR A 16 4.92 9.63 -19.42
C TYR A 16 4.81 10.32 -18.06
N GLU A 17 4.77 11.65 -18.01
CA GLU A 17 4.58 12.41 -16.78
C GLU A 17 3.28 12.00 -16.06
N GLN A 18 2.18 11.88 -16.83
CA GLN A 18 0.91 11.42 -16.30
C GLN A 18 1.00 9.98 -15.75
N GLN A 19 1.66 9.08 -16.47
CA GLN A 19 1.82 7.69 -16.04
C GLN A 19 2.68 7.57 -14.77
N ILE A 20 3.81 8.30 -14.71
CA ILE A 20 4.68 8.36 -13.54
C ILE A 20 3.92 8.89 -12.33
N LYS A 21 3.11 9.93 -12.52
CA LYS A 21 2.27 10.47 -11.44
C LYS A 21 1.31 9.41 -10.90
N GLN A 22 0.62 8.68 -11.78
CA GLN A 22 -0.31 7.60 -11.37
C GLN A 22 0.41 6.47 -10.63
N LEU A 23 1.59 6.06 -11.09
CA LEU A 23 2.39 5.03 -10.43
C LEU A 23 2.89 5.48 -9.05
N ASN A 24 3.29 6.75 -8.90
CA ASN A 24 3.67 7.30 -7.60
C ASN A 24 2.49 7.34 -6.62
N GLU A 25 1.29 7.73 -7.07
CA GLU A 25 0.08 7.70 -6.23
C GLU A 25 -0.26 6.26 -5.78
N GLN A 26 -0.09 5.28 -6.66
CA GLN A 26 -0.26 3.86 -6.32
C GLN A 26 0.81 3.38 -5.34
N LEU A 27 2.07 3.78 -5.54
CA LEU A 27 3.19 3.44 -4.66
C LEU A 27 2.93 3.97 -3.24
N GLU A 28 2.54 5.22 -3.09
CA GLU A 28 2.22 5.84 -1.79
C GLU A 28 1.07 5.09 -1.09
N ALA A 29 0.02 4.72 -1.82
CA ALA A 29 -1.10 3.95 -1.28
C ALA A 29 -0.64 2.56 -0.77
N VAL A 30 0.23 1.88 -1.51
CA VAL A 30 0.79 0.58 -1.13
C VAL A 30 1.69 0.70 0.10
N GLU A 31 2.57 1.69 0.15
CA GLU A 31 3.45 1.95 1.29
C GLU A 31 2.66 2.24 2.56
N LYS A 32 1.61 3.07 2.45
CA LYS A 32 0.69 3.33 3.56
C LYS A 32 0.00 2.04 4.03
N ALA A 33 -0.49 1.22 3.11
CA ALA A 33 -1.13 -0.05 3.46
C ALA A 33 -0.17 -1.02 4.17
N ILE A 34 1.12 -1.06 3.77
CA ILE A 34 2.17 -1.84 4.44
C ILE A 34 2.41 -1.32 5.87
N ALA A 35 2.51 0.00 6.04
CA ALA A 35 2.73 0.64 7.34
C ALA A 35 1.56 0.40 8.30
N ASP A 36 0.32 0.61 7.82
CA ASP A 36 -0.91 0.37 8.57
C ASP A 36 -1.02 -1.11 8.99
N SER A 37 -0.71 -2.04 8.08
CA SER A 37 -0.72 -3.48 8.36
C SER A 37 0.33 -3.88 9.39
N SER A 38 1.54 -3.33 9.30
CA SER A 38 2.62 -3.59 10.25
C SER A 38 2.28 -3.04 11.64
N SER A 39 1.72 -1.83 11.70
CA SER A 39 1.21 -1.22 12.93
C SER A 39 0.08 -2.05 13.56
N LEU A 40 -0.85 -2.54 12.74
CA LEU A 40 -1.91 -3.43 13.22
C LEU A 40 -1.33 -4.71 13.84
N SER A 41 -0.35 -5.35 13.19
CA SER A 41 0.31 -6.55 13.71
C SER A 41 0.95 -6.32 15.09
N LEU A 42 1.57 -5.15 15.28
CA LEU A 42 2.12 -4.72 16.58
C LEU A 42 1.02 -4.46 17.61
N ASN A 43 -0.07 -3.80 17.22
CA ASN A 43 -1.18 -3.51 18.12
C ASN A 43 -1.89 -4.78 18.60
N LEU A 44 -1.96 -5.82 17.77
CA LEU A 44 -2.49 -7.12 18.17
C LEU A 44 -1.65 -7.78 19.27
N GLU A 45 -0.34 -7.53 19.32
CA GLU A 45 0.55 -8.04 20.38
C GLU A 45 0.12 -7.52 21.75
N ASN A 46 -0.32 -6.25 21.83
CA ASN A 46 -0.78 -5.63 23.07
C ASN A 46 -2.04 -6.30 23.66
N LEU A 47 -2.77 -7.06 22.83
CA LEU A 47 -3.97 -7.79 23.24
C LEU A 47 -3.65 -9.17 23.84
N LYS A 48 -2.40 -9.66 23.74
CA LYS A 48 -2.01 -10.95 24.33
C LYS A 48 -2.13 -10.91 25.86
N ASN A 49 -2.55 -12.04 26.44
CA ASN A 49 -2.83 -12.14 27.88
C ASN A 49 -3.80 -11.03 28.33
N GLY A 50 -4.67 -10.59 27.42
CA GLY A 50 -5.56 -9.45 27.56
C GLY A 50 -6.94 -9.84 28.03
N LYS A 51 -7.23 -11.14 28.17
CA LYS A 51 -8.51 -11.61 28.69
C LYS A 51 -8.78 -10.93 30.03
N GLU A 52 -9.98 -10.42 30.18
CA GLU A 52 -10.45 -9.66 31.33
C GLU A 52 -9.85 -8.26 31.54
N LYS A 53 -8.95 -7.78 30.68
CA LYS A 53 -8.50 -6.38 30.75
C LYS A 53 -9.60 -5.42 30.33
N GLU A 54 -9.69 -4.30 31.04
CA GLU A 54 -10.51 -3.16 30.60
C GLU A 54 -9.83 -2.45 29.44
N ILE A 55 -10.62 -2.10 28.43
CA ILE A 55 -10.22 -1.35 27.26
C ILE A 55 -11.16 -0.18 27.05
N VAL A 56 -10.68 0.84 26.34
CA VAL A 56 -11.50 1.95 25.87
C VAL A 56 -11.77 1.73 24.38
N ALA A 57 -13.00 1.35 24.05
CA ALA A 57 -13.43 1.10 22.69
C ALA A 57 -14.01 2.39 22.08
N SER A 58 -13.48 2.82 20.93
CA SER A 58 -14.06 3.94 20.17
C SER A 58 -15.32 3.47 19.44
N ILE A 59 -16.44 4.16 19.66
CA ILE A 59 -17.71 3.91 18.97
C ILE A 59 -17.87 4.86 17.76
N GLY A 60 -17.21 6.04 17.80
CA GLY A 60 -17.18 7.01 16.71
C GLY A 60 -17.46 8.45 17.17
N LYS A 61 -17.08 9.45 16.36
CA LYS A 61 -17.30 10.89 16.62
C LYS A 61 -16.82 11.35 18.01
N GLY A 62 -15.72 10.79 18.52
CA GLY A 62 -15.19 11.10 19.85
C GLY A 62 -15.95 10.44 21.02
N ILE A 63 -16.86 9.50 20.74
CA ILE A 63 -17.59 8.72 21.76
C ILE A 63 -16.84 7.41 22.01
N PHE A 64 -16.62 7.10 23.29
CA PHE A 64 -15.89 5.93 23.74
C PHE A 64 -16.69 5.15 24.78
N ALA A 65 -16.59 3.82 24.75
CA ALA A 65 -17.15 2.92 25.74
C ALA A 65 -16.04 2.24 26.55
N ARG A 66 -16.22 2.12 27.87
CA ARG A 66 -15.42 1.19 28.66
C ARG A 66 -15.93 -0.23 28.37
N ALA A 67 -15.02 -1.12 28.00
CA ALA A 67 -15.35 -2.50 27.71
C ALA A 67 -14.32 -3.43 28.36
N LYS A 68 -14.67 -4.71 28.50
CA LYS A 68 -13.78 -5.76 29.03
C LYS A 68 -13.55 -6.79 27.94
N LEU A 69 -12.30 -7.19 27.71
CA LEU A 69 -11.99 -8.26 26.75
C LEU A 69 -12.50 -9.61 27.27
N ILE A 70 -13.45 -10.21 26.56
CA ILE A 70 -14.07 -11.49 26.94
C ILE A 70 -13.24 -12.70 26.49
N SER A 71 -12.42 -12.55 25.46
CA SER A 71 -11.59 -13.60 24.86
C SER A 71 -10.39 -12.98 24.14
N GLU A 72 -9.35 -13.79 23.94
CA GLU A 72 -8.20 -13.48 23.08
C GLU A 72 -8.38 -13.98 21.64
N GLU A 73 -9.48 -14.71 21.38
CA GLU A 73 -9.88 -15.06 20.02
C GLU A 73 -10.37 -13.81 19.28
N LEU A 74 -9.81 -13.59 18.09
CA LEU A 74 -10.18 -12.52 17.19
C LEU A 74 -11.18 -13.03 16.16
N LEU A 75 -12.13 -12.18 15.80
CA LEU A 75 -13.00 -12.39 14.64
C LEU A 75 -12.35 -11.69 13.45
N VAL A 76 -11.93 -12.49 12.46
CA VAL A 76 -11.20 -12.00 11.29
C VAL A 76 -12.05 -12.23 10.05
N ASP A 77 -12.30 -11.17 9.29
CA ASP A 77 -12.90 -11.25 7.96
C ASP A 77 -11.84 -11.70 6.96
N ILE A 78 -12.11 -12.79 6.24
CA ILE A 78 -11.23 -13.34 5.19
C ILE A 78 -11.78 -13.12 3.78
N GLY A 79 -12.83 -12.30 3.64
CA GLY A 79 -13.47 -11.96 2.38
C GLY A 79 -14.73 -12.77 2.09
N GLY A 80 -15.56 -12.26 1.18
CA GLY A 80 -16.83 -12.88 0.81
C GLY A 80 -17.85 -12.94 1.96
N LYS A 81 -17.74 -12.03 2.94
CA LYS A 81 -18.52 -12.01 4.19
C LYS A 81 -18.26 -13.22 5.11
N ASN A 82 -17.13 -13.90 4.94
CA ASN A 82 -16.75 -15.01 5.80
C ASN A 82 -15.91 -14.51 6.97
N ILE A 83 -16.44 -14.67 8.17
CA ILE A 83 -15.76 -14.31 9.43
C ILE A 83 -15.34 -15.59 10.12
N VAL A 84 -14.05 -15.70 10.44
CA VAL A 84 -13.47 -16.86 11.12
C VAL A 84 -12.84 -16.45 12.44
N LYS A 85 -12.88 -17.36 13.41
CA LYS A 85 -12.12 -17.20 14.66
C LYS A 85 -10.65 -17.49 14.40
N LYS A 86 -9.78 -16.61 14.88
CA LYS A 86 -8.33 -16.75 14.81
C LYS A 86 -7.69 -16.32 16.11
N SER A 87 -6.63 -17.00 16.49
CA SER A 87 -5.73 -16.54 17.55
C SER A 87 -4.91 -15.32 17.07
N ILE A 88 -4.35 -14.56 18.01
CA ILE A 88 -3.45 -13.43 17.70
C ILE A 88 -2.28 -13.87 16.78
N PRO A 89 -1.55 -14.97 17.04
CA PRO A 89 -0.46 -15.41 16.16
C PRO A 89 -0.94 -15.77 14.74
N GLU A 90 -2.11 -16.38 14.60
CA GLU A 90 -2.66 -16.68 13.28
C GLU A 90 -3.05 -15.42 12.52
N ALA A 91 -3.66 -14.43 13.20
CA ALA A 91 -3.99 -13.14 12.61
C ALA A 91 -2.73 -12.39 12.17
N GLN A 92 -1.67 -12.37 13.00
CA GLN A 92 -0.37 -11.81 12.65
C GLN A 92 0.24 -12.50 11.43
N LYS A 93 0.13 -13.83 11.32
CA LYS A 93 0.58 -14.58 10.14
C LYS A 93 -0.19 -14.19 8.87
N LEU A 94 -1.50 -14.00 8.98
CA LEU A 94 -2.32 -13.51 7.87
C LEU A 94 -1.90 -12.11 7.43
N ILE A 95 -1.71 -11.20 8.38
CA ILE A 95 -1.24 -9.83 8.10
C ILE A 95 0.15 -9.87 7.45
N GLY A 96 1.08 -10.66 7.96
CA GLY A 96 2.42 -10.82 7.37
C GLY A 96 2.37 -11.31 5.92
N SER A 97 1.46 -12.25 5.61
CA SER A 97 1.25 -12.69 4.22
C SER A 97 0.69 -11.60 3.30
N GLN A 98 -0.13 -10.69 3.84
CA GLN A 98 -0.64 -9.54 3.09
C GLN A 98 0.47 -8.50 2.87
N VAL A 99 1.28 -8.23 3.88
CA VAL A 99 2.45 -7.34 3.78
C VAL A 99 3.39 -7.83 2.70
N ASN A 100 3.72 -9.13 2.66
CA ASN A 100 4.58 -9.68 1.61
C ASN A 100 4.01 -9.46 0.21
N LYS A 101 2.71 -9.70 0.00
CA LYS A 101 2.05 -9.43 -1.30
C LYS A 101 2.09 -7.96 -1.68
N LEU A 102 1.87 -7.06 -0.71
CA LEU A 102 1.98 -5.62 -0.94
C LEU A 102 3.43 -5.22 -1.26
N SER A 103 4.42 -5.84 -0.64
CA SER A 103 5.84 -5.62 -0.95
C SER A 103 6.22 -6.09 -2.36
N GLU A 104 5.67 -7.22 -2.82
CA GLU A 104 5.82 -7.67 -4.21
C GLU A 104 5.21 -6.65 -5.20
N ILE A 105 4.00 -6.16 -4.91
CA ILE A 105 3.35 -5.12 -5.73
C ILE A 105 4.18 -3.83 -5.73
N LYS A 106 4.67 -3.39 -4.58
CA LYS A 106 5.56 -2.23 -4.44
C LYS A 106 6.77 -2.37 -5.35
N PHE A 107 7.45 -3.51 -5.28
CA PHE A 107 8.64 -3.78 -6.09
C PHE A 107 8.35 -3.72 -7.60
N GLU A 108 7.22 -4.27 -8.05
CA GLU A 108 6.83 -4.18 -9.46
C GLU A 108 6.52 -2.73 -9.90
N ILE A 109 5.90 -1.92 -9.03
CA ILE A 109 5.66 -0.49 -9.32
C ILE A 109 6.99 0.27 -9.43
N GLU A 110 7.91 0.06 -8.49
CA GLU A 110 9.24 0.69 -8.51
C GLU A 110 10.03 0.32 -9.77
N LYS A 111 10.00 -0.95 -10.15
CA LYS A 111 10.63 -1.44 -11.39
C LYS A 111 10.02 -0.80 -12.64
N ASN A 112 8.70 -0.63 -12.68
CA ASN A 112 8.03 0.05 -13.79
C ASN A 112 8.41 1.53 -13.86
N LEU A 113 8.49 2.22 -12.73
CA LEU A 113 8.96 3.61 -12.64
C LEU A 113 10.41 3.74 -13.14
N GLU A 114 11.30 2.83 -12.73
CA GLU A 114 12.70 2.82 -13.19
C GLU A 114 12.80 2.61 -14.70
N ALA A 115 12.03 1.66 -15.25
CA ALA A 115 11.97 1.41 -16.69
C ALA A 115 11.49 2.64 -17.46
N MET A 116 10.40 3.29 -17.02
CA MET A 116 9.89 4.53 -17.64
C MET A 116 10.91 5.66 -17.59
N ASN A 117 11.60 5.85 -16.45
CA ASN A 117 12.65 6.87 -16.32
C ASN A 117 13.81 6.60 -17.27
N SER A 118 14.21 5.34 -17.45
CA SER A 118 15.24 4.95 -18.41
C SER A 118 14.82 5.25 -19.86
N GLU A 119 13.58 4.93 -20.23
CA GLU A 119 13.03 5.24 -21.56
C GLU A 119 12.97 6.74 -21.82
N LEU A 120 12.51 7.53 -20.85
CA LEU A 120 12.50 8.99 -20.91
C LEU A 120 13.91 9.56 -21.12
N MET A 121 14.89 9.05 -20.38
CA MET A 121 16.28 9.51 -20.51
C MET A 121 16.85 9.20 -21.90
N LYS A 122 16.60 8.00 -22.45
CA LYS A 122 16.98 7.65 -23.82
C LYS A 122 16.33 8.57 -24.84
N MET A 123 15.03 8.85 -24.68
CA MET A 123 14.30 9.75 -25.56
C MET A 123 14.88 11.17 -25.56
N PHE A 124 15.28 11.67 -24.38
CA PHE A 124 15.94 12.97 -24.25
C PHE A 124 17.32 13.01 -24.94
N LEU A 125 18.14 11.97 -24.76
CA LEU A 125 19.45 11.87 -25.40
C LEU A 125 19.33 11.84 -26.93
N GLU A 126 18.43 11.00 -27.47
CA GLU A 126 18.19 10.92 -28.91
C GLU A 126 17.67 12.23 -29.51
N ALA A 127 16.92 13.02 -28.73
CA ALA A 127 16.42 14.32 -29.16
C ALA A 127 17.54 15.37 -29.21
N GLN A 128 18.55 15.28 -28.34
CA GLN A 128 19.72 16.18 -28.34
C GLN A 128 20.73 15.81 -29.43
N GLU A 129 20.95 14.53 -29.71
CA GLU A 129 21.89 14.09 -30.78
C GLU A 129 21.39 14.39 -32.20
N LYS A 130 20.08 14.65 -32.36
CA LYS A 130 19.45 14.98 -33.65
C LYS A 130 19.27 16.48 -33.89
N GLN A 131 19.76 17.33 -32.98
CA GLN A 131 19.91 18.79 -33.15
C GLN A 131 21.35 19.13 -33.51
#